data_AF-A0A512C306-F1
#
_entry.id   AF-A0A512C306-F1
#
_cell.length_a   1.000
_cell.length_b   1.000
_cell.length_c   1.000
_cell.angle_alpha   90.00
_cell.angle_beta   90.00
_cell.angle_gamma   90.00
#
_symmetry.space_group_name_H-M   'P 1'
#
loop_
_entity.id
_entity.type
_entity.pdbx_description
1 polymer ?
#
loop_
_entity_poly.entity_id
_entity_poly.type
_entity_poly.pdbx_seq_one_letter_code
_entity_poly.pdbx_strand_id
1 'polypeptide(L)'
;MSHKDASPRTLDLFEDVSPAPFAPSGPALTFAKQPKLAGLSDAQLVRQLDELVGELQRRMETDPHARLELERAVSDARGLLERLGLKDPKPDRRRRTKMGSFPLQEGQRKAVRAALLAGVAPGQVAKHFGLPLAAVRKVLTEAA
;
A
#
# COMPACT_ATOMS: atom_id res chain seq x y z
N MET A 1 12.37 22.87 64.97
CA MET A 1 11.79 22.41 63.69
C MET A 1 12.77 22.74 62.57
N SER A 2 12.67 22.01 61.46
CA SER A 2 13.39 22.17 60.18
C SER A 2 14.62 21.27 59.99
N HIS A 3 14.31 20.05 59.54
CA HIS A 3 15.17 19.21 58.72
C HIS A 3 15.31 19.86 57.34
N LYS A 4 16.53 19.92 56.80
CA LYS A 4 16.74 20.09 55.35
C LYS A 4 17.91 19.20 54.94
N ASP A 5 17.52 18.08 54.36
CA ASP A 5 18.36 17.04 53.83
C ASP A 5 19.27 17.56 52.71
N ALA A 6 20.52 17.09 52.73
CA ALA A 6 21.50 17.31 51.69
C ALA A 6 21.08 16.57 50.42
N SER A 7 20.82 17.33 49.35
CA SER A 7 20.61 16.79 48.01
C SER A 7 21.95 16.42 47.38
N PRO A 8 22.13 15.21 46.82
CA PRO A 8 23.40 14.79 46.22
C PRO A 8 23.59 15.48 44.86
N ARG A 9 24.79 16.04 44.68
CA ARG A 9 25.29 16.62 43.42
C ARG A 9 25.10 15.64 42.27
N THR A 10 24.25 16.00 41.32
CA THR A 10 24.24 15.42 39.98
C THR A 10 25.50 15.89 39.26
N LEU A 11 26.39 14.95 38.96
CA LEU A 11 27.49 15.16 38.02
C LEU A 11 26.88 15.50 36.66
N ASP A 12 27.21 16.70 36.18
CA ASP A 12 26.81 17.19 34.87
C ASP A 12 27.55 16.39 33.79
N LEU A 13 26.83 15.52 33.09
CA LEU A 13 27.37 14.57 32.10
C LEU A 13 27.63 15.20 30.73
N PHE A 14 27.51 16.52 30.60
CA PHE A 14 27.53 17.21 29.31
C PHE A 14 28.67 18.21 29.13
N GLU A 15 29.59 18.34 30.08
CA GLU A 15 30.67 19.34 30.00
C GLU A 15 31.98 18.83 29.37
N ASP A 16 32.08 17.56 28.96
CA ASP A 16 33.27 17.02 28.28
C ASP A 16 33.00 16.66 26.82
N VAL A 17 32.60 17.65 26.01
CA VAL A 17 32.81 17.59 24.55
C VAL A 17 34.03 18.43 24.22
N SER A 18 35.20 17.76 24.30
CA SER A 18 36.43 18.26 23.69
C SER A 18 36.18 18.58 22.21
N PRO A 19 36.49 19.80 21.72
CA PRO A 19 36.43 20.08 20.30
C PRO A 19 37.57 19.31 19.61
N ALA A 20 37.22 18.23 18.90
CA ALA A 20 38.17 17.51 18.07
C ALA A 20 38.73 18.46 16.98
N PRO A 21 40.05 18.44 16.72
CA PRO A 21 40.66 19.31 15.73
C PRO A 21 40.16 18.94 14.33
N PHE A 22 39.74 19.96 13.59
CA PHE A 22 39.42 19.90 12.17
C PHE A 22 40.49 19.10 11.41
N ALA A 23 40.09 17.95 10.85
CA ALA A 23 40.82 17.30 9.77
C ALA A 23 40.22 17.74 8.43
N PRO A 24 41.05 18.10 7.43
CA PRO A 24 40.61 18.73 6.19
C PRO A 24 39.95 17.73 5.22
N SER A 25 38.84 18.18 4.65
CA SER A 25 38.46 18.01 3.24
C SER A 25 38.72 16.64 2.60
N GLY A 26 37.91 15.64 2.95
CA GLY A 26 37.62 14.51 2.05
C GLY A 26 36.68 14.95 0.93
N PRO A 27 36.81 14.44 -0.31
CA PRO A 27 35.99 14.89 -1.43
C PRO A 27 34.53 14.61 -1.11
N ALA A 28 33.73 15.66 -1.26
CA ALA A 28 32.29 15.63 -1.16
C ALA A 28 31.76 14.36 -1.83
N LEU A 29 31.06 13.53 -1.04
CA LEU A 29 30.17 12.51 -1.56
C LEU A 29 29.35 13.17 -2.66
N THR A 30 29.66 12.86 -3.91
CA THR A 30 28.91 13.35 -5.05
C THR A 30 27.49 12.87 -4.82
N PHE A 31 26.62 13.80 -4.44
CA PHE A 31 25.18 13.59 -4.39
C PHE A 31 24.82 12.88 -5.69
N ALA A 32 24.46 11.60 -5.56
CA ALA A 32 23.98 10.80 -6.67
C ALA A 32 22.89 11.64 -7.34
N LYS A 33 23.20 12.08 -8.56
CA LYS A 33 22.38 12.97 -9.39
C LYS A 33 20.95 12.45 -9.32
N GLN A 34 20.09 13.14 -8.57
CA GLN A 34 18.71 12.70 -8.42
C GLN A 34 18.14 12.51 -9.83
N PRO A 35 17.56 11.35 -10.15
CA PRO A 35 17.01 11.16 -11.48
C PRO A 35 15.96 12.26 -11.67
N LYS A 36 16.13 13.07 -12.71
CA LYS A 36 15.20 14.14 -13.12
C LYS A 36 13.90 13.49 -13.61
N LEU A 37 13.18 12.83 -12.70
CA LEU A 37 11.93 12.13 -13.01
C LEU A 37 10.79 13.13 -13.27
N ALA A 38 10.90 14.35 -12.72
CA ALA A 38 9.87 15.39 -12.79
C ALA A 38 9.72 16.07 -14.17
N GLY A 39 10.39 15.58 -15.22
CA GLY A 39 10.31 16.17 -16.57
C GLY A 39 10.43 15.16 -17.72
N LEU A 40 10.24 13.87 -17.44
CA LEU A 40 10.27 12.85 -18.48
C LEU A 40 8.90 12.76 -19.16
N SER A 41 8.91 12.70 -20.49
CA SER A 41 7.73 12.26 -21.25
C SER A 41 7.48 10.77 -21.03
N ASP A 42 6.24 10.32 -21.22
CA ASP A 42 5.85 8.91 -21.06
C ASP A 42 6.74 7.96 -21.87
N ALA A 43 7.11 8.35 -23.10
CA ALA A 43 8.00 7.55 -23.94
C ALA A 43 9.43 7.43 -23.38
N GLN A 44 9.94 8.48 -22.74
CA GLN A 44 11.25 8.45 -22.08
C GLN A 44 11.20 7.63 -20.80
N LEU A 45 10.10 7.70 -20.05
CA LEU A 45 9.88 6.87 -18.87
C LEU A 45 9.87 5.39 -19.23
N VAL A 46 9.14 5.00 -20.29
CA VAL A 46 9.09 3.61 -20.77
C VAL A 46 10.49 3.10 -21.13
N ARG A 47 11.29 3.88 -21.88
CA ARG A 47 12.66 3.48 -22.24
C ARG A 47 13.55 3.26 -21.02
N GLN A 48 13.48 4.14 -20.03
CA GLN A 48 14.27 3.99 -18.82
C GLN A 48 13.84 2.79 -17.97
N LEU A 49 12.54 2.50 -17.93
CA LEU A 49 12.03 1.31 -17.26
C LEU A 49 12.47 0.04 -17.98
N ASP A 50 12.44 0.00 -19.31
CA ASP A 50 12.91 -1.15 -20.09
C ASP A 50 14.40 -1.41 -19.87
N GLU A 51 15.24 -0.37 -19.87
CA GLU A 51 16.67 -0.48 -19.58
C GLU A 51 16.93 -1.03 -18.17
N LEU A 52 16.20 -0.52 -17.18
CA LEU A 52 16.32 -0.97 -15.79
C LEU A 52 15.91 -2.43 -15.61
N VAL A 53 14.79 -2.83 -16.24
CA VAL A 53 14.31 -4.22 -16.19
C VAL A 53 15.29 -5.16 -16.87
N GLY A 54 15.82 -4.78 -18.04
CA GLY A 54 16.83 -5.57 -18.74
C GLY A 54 18.11 -5.76 -17.92
N GLU A 55 18.58 -4.71 -17.25
CA GLU A 55 19.76 -4.81 -16.38
C GLU A 55 19.51 -5.66 -15.14
N LEU A 56 18.34 -5.54 -14.51
CA LEU A 56 17.93 -6.40 -13.39
C LEU A 56 17.90 -7.88 -13.80
N GLN A 57 17.32 -8.19 -14.96
CA GLN A 57 17.27 -9.55 -15.48
C GLN A 57 18.68 -10.11 -15.72
N ARG A 58 19.56 -9.33 -16.38
CA ARG A 58 20.96 -9.75 -16.59
C ARG A 58 21.69 -10.04 -15.27
N ARG A 59 21.49 -9.20 -14.24
CA ARG A 59 22.10 -9.42 -12.92
C ARG A 59 21.56 -10.67 -12.23
N MET A 60 20.26 -10.93 -12.33
CA MET A 60 19.65 -12.13 -11.78
C MET A 60 20.11 -13.42 -12.48
N GLU A 61 20.43 -13.36 -13.77
CA GLU A 61 20.99 -14.49 -14.53
C GLU A 61 22.47 -14.71 -14.23
N THR A 62 23.22 -13.63 -13.99
CA THR A 62 24.67 -13.67 -13.73
C THR A 62 24.99 -14.06 -12.29
N ASP A 63 24.17 -13.61 -11.33
CA ASP A 63 24.40 -13.84 -9.90
C ASP A 63 23.13 -14.38 -9.19
N PRO A 64 23.15 -15.65 -8.76
CA PRO A 64 22.09 -16.24 -7.95
C PRO A 64 21.86 -15.50 -6.62
N HIS A 65 22.88 -14.85 -6.05
CA HIS A 65 22.73 -14.06 -4.83
C HIS A 65 21.97 -12.77 -5.06
N ALA A 66 22.22 -12.05 -6.16
CA ALA A 66 21.44 -10.87 -6.53
C ALA A 66 19.93 -11.17 -6.67
N ARG A 67 19.59 -12.38 -7.15
CA ARG A 67 18.20 -12.84 -7.20
C ARG A 67 17.61 -13.04 -5.80
N LEU A 68 18.34 -13.71 -4.90
CA LEU A 68 17.90 -13.93 -3.52
C LEU A 68 17.73 -12.61 -2.75
N GLU A 69 18.62 -11.64 -2.97
CA GLU A 69 18.53 -10.31 -2.38
C GLU A 69 17.31 -9.53 -2.88
N LEU A 70 17.02 -9.60 -4.19
CA LEU A 70 15.82 -8.99 -4.76
C LEU A 70 14.54 -9.63 -4.20
N GLU A 71 14.48 -10.97 -4.14
CA GLU A 71 13.34 -11.69 -3.58
C GLU A 71 13.13 -11.33 -2.09
N ARG A 72 14.22 -11.19 -1.32
CA ARG A 72 14.18 -10.72 0.07
C ARG A 72 13.67 -9.28 0.18
N ALA A 73 14.19 -8.36 -0.63
CA ALA A 73 13.76 -6.97 -0.62
C ALA A 73 12.28 -6.83 -1.01
N VAL A 74 11.79 -7.63 -1.96
CA VAL A 74 10.36 -7.68 -2.33
C VAL A 74 9.52 -8.21 -1.17
N SER A 75 9.98 -9.27 -0.48
CA SER A 75 9.27 -9.81 0.70
C SER A 75 9.21 -8.80 1.84
N ASP A 76 10.31 -8.10 2.12
CA ASP A 76 10.38 -7.08 3.16
C ASP A 76 9.48 -5.88 2.84
N ALA A 77 9.52 -5.40 1.59
CA ALA A 77 8.62 -4.33 1.12
C ALA A 77 7.15 -4.73 1.25
N ARG A 78 6.81 -5.96 0.90
CA ARG A 78 5.46 -6.48 1.08
C ARG A 78 5.05 -6.54 2.55
N GLY A 79 5.93 -7.00 3.43
CA GLY A 79 5.68 -6.99 4.88
C GLY A 79 5.42 -5.58 5.42
N LEU A 80 6.13 -4.57 4.92
CA LEU A 80 5.89 -3.17 5.26
C LEU A 80 4.55 -2.65 4.73
N LEU A 81 4.18 -2.97 3.48
CA LEU A 81 2.89 -2.59 2.90
C LEU A 81 1.71 -3.23 3.64
N GLU A 82 1.84 -4.51 4.01
CA GLU A 82 0.84 -5.21 4.83
C GLU A 82 0.67 -4.53 6.20
N ARG A 83 1.76 -4.07 6.83
CA ARG A 83 1.72 -3.30 8.09
C ARG A 83 1.12 -1.90 7.93
N LEU A 84 1.31 -1.28 6.77
CA LEU A 84 0.73 0.03 6.43
C LEU A 84 -0.73 -0.07 5.97
N GLY A 85 -1.33 -1.27 5.98
CA GLY A 85 -2.73 -1.48 5.60
C GLY A 85 -3.00 -1.36 4.10
N LEU A 86 -1.96 -1.15 3.29
CA LEU A 86 -2.01 -1.19 1.83
C LEU A 86 -2.00 -2.66 1.41
N LYS A 87 -3.17 -3.30 1.54
CA LYS A 87 -3.42 -4.63 1.00
C LYS A 87 -3.14 -4.60 -0.49
N ASP A 88 -2.08 -5.28 -0.91
CA ASP A 88 -1.85 -5.56 -2.33
C ASP A 88 -3.13 -6.13 -2.97
N PRO A 89 -3.56 -5.60 -4.13
CA PRO A 89 -4.53 -6.28 -4.96
C PRO A 89 -3.87 -7.54 -5.52
N LYS A 90 -3.99 -8.65 -4.77
CA LYS A 90 -3.54 -9.98 -5.20
C LYS A 90 -3.93 -10.22 -6.67
N PRO A 91 -3.00 -10.64 -7.54
CA PRO A 91 -3.34 -11.02 -8.90
C PRO A 91 -4.30 -12.20 -8.85
N ASP A 92 -5.49 -11.96 -9.38
CA ASP A 92 -6.65 -12.84 -9.33
C ASP A 92 -6.42 -14.09 -10.19
N ARG A 93 -5.67 -15.04 -9.65
CA ARG A 93 -5.53 -16.40 -10.19
C ARG A 93 -6.60 -17.35 -9.64
N ARG A 94 -7.76 -16.82 -9.27
CA ARG A 94 -8.98 -17.61 -9.06
C ARG A 94 -10.15 -16.88 -9.71
N ARG A 95 -10.26 -17.15 -11.02
CA ARG A 95 -11.50 -17.18 -11.80
C ARG A 95 -12.51 -18.19 -11.23
N ARG A 96 -12.80 -18.06 -9.93
CA ARG A 96 -13.94 -18.64 -9.23
C ARG A 96 -14.78 -17.43 -8.88
N THR A 97 -15.68 -17.11 -9.81
CA THR A 97 -16.88 -16.29 -9.63
C THR A 97 -17.31 -16.24 -8.16
N LYS A 98 -16.76 -15.27 -7.40
CA LYS A 98 -17.31 -14.85 -6.12
C LYS A 98 -18.55 -14.05 -6.44
N MET A 99 -19.61 -14.78 -6.75
CA MET A 99 -20.98 -14.32 -6.67
C MET A 99 -21.31 -14.23 -5.17
N GLY A 100 -20.70 -13.27 -4.48
CA GLY A 100 -20.69 -13.19 -3.03
C GLY A 100 -20.49 -11.76 -2.61
N SER A 101 -21.61 -11.15 -2.20
CA SER A 101 -21.77 -9.77 -1.74
C SER A 101 -21.35 -8.70 -2.75
N PHE A 102 -22.28 -8.31 -3.62
CA PHE A 102 -22.41 -6.88 -3.91
C PHE A 102 -22.99 -6.27 -2.62
N PRO A 103 -22.24 -5.47 -1.85
CA PRO A 103 -22.84 -4.73 -0.76
C PRO A 103 -23.75 -3.68 -1.38
N LEU A 104 -25.02 -4.03 -1.58
CA LEU A 104 -26.04 -3.08 -1.99
C LEU A 104 -26.01 -1.93 -1.00
N GLN A 105 -25.79 -0.72 -1.49
CA GLN A 105 -25.89 0.47 -0.67
C GLN A 105 -27.31 0.55 -0.09
N GLU A 106 -27.45 1.09 1.12
CA GLU A 106 -28.74 1.14 1.81
C GLU A 106 -29.83 1.83 0.97
N GLY A 107 -29.48 2.90 0.25
CA GLY A 107 -30.39 3.56 -0.68
C GLY A 107 -30.84 2.66 -1.83
N GLN A 108 -29.95 1.85 -2.39
CA GLN A 108 -30.28 0.89 -3.44
C GLN A 108 -31.17 -0.23 -2.91
N ARG A 109 -30.94 -0.71 -1.68
CA ARG A 109 -31.82 -1.72 -1.05
C ARG A 109 -33.24 -1.20 -0.89
N LYS A 110 -33.39 0.03 -0.39
CA LYS A 110 -34.70 0.69 -0.24
C LYS A 110 -35.40 0.88 -1.57
N ALA A 111 -34.68 1.30 -2.61
CA ALA A 111 -35.24 1.45 -3.95
C ALA A 111 -35.70 0.10 -4.55
N VAL A 112 -34.90 -0.96 -4.39
CA VAL A 112 -35.27 -2.33 -4.81
C VAL A 112 -36.50 -2.81 -4.05
N ARG A 113 -36.57 -2.60 -2.73
CA ARG A 113 -37.76 -2.93 -1.92
C ARG A 113 -39.00 -2.18 -2.40
N ALA A 114 -38.89 -0.88 -2.62
CA ALA A 114 -40.00 -0.06 -3.10
C ALA A 114 -40.50 -0.51 -4.48
N ALA A 115 -39.59 -0.83 -5.41
CA ALA A 115 -39.95 -1.32 -6.74
C ALA A 115 -40.68 -2.67 -6.68
N LEU A 116 -40.25 -3.56 -5.79
CA LEU A 116 -40.90 -4.86 -5.58
C LEU A 116 -42.29 -4.71 -4.94
N LEU A 117 -42.43 -3.81 -3.96
CA LEU A 117 -43.73 -3.47 -3.36
C LEU A 117 -44.68 -2.81 -4.37
N ALA A 118 -44.13 -2.07 -5.33
CA ALA A 118 -44.88 -1.50 -6.44
C ALA A 118 -45.28 -2.52 -7.52
N GLY A 119 -44.96 -3.81 -7.35
CA GLY A 119 -45.35 -4.89 -8.25
C GLY A 119 -44.44 -5.07 -9.48
N VAL A 120 -43.28 -4.42 -9.51
CA VAL A 120 -42.32 -4.57 -10.62
C VAL A 120 -41.69 -5.96 -10.56
N ALA A 121 -41.63 -6.65 -11.71
CA ALA A 121 -41.07 -7.99 -11.79
C ALA A 121 -39.59 -8.01 -11.34
N PRO A 122 -39.15 -8.96 -10.48
CA PRO A 122 -37.77 -9.00 -9.96
C PRO A 122 -36.70 -9.06 -11.06
N GLY A 123 -37.02 -9.67 -12.22
CA GLY A 123 -36.14 -9.71 -13.38
C GLY A 123 -35.95 -8.34 -14.05
N GLN A 124 -36.96 -7.48 -14.04
CA GLN A 124 -36.83 -6.10 -14.52
C GLN A 124 -36.02 -5.26 -13.55
N VAL A 125 -36.26 -5.39 -12.24
CA VAL A 125 -35.45 -4.72 -11.21
C VAL A 125 -33.97 -5.13 -11.33
N ALA A 126 -33.68 -6.42 -11.51
CA ALA A 126 -32.32 -6.90 -11.73
C ALA A 126 -31.63 -6.23 -12.94
N LYS A 127 -32.35 -6.09 -14.06
CA LYS A 127 -31.85 -5.43 -15.27
C LYS A 127 -31.60 -3.94 -15.07
N HIS A 128 -32.56 -3.22 -14.47
CA HIS A 128 -32.46 -1.77 -14.29
C HIS A 128 -31.37 -1.37 -13.28
N PHE A 129 -31.18 -2.15 -12.22
CA PHE A 129 -30.19 -1.87 -11.20
C PHE A 129 -28.83 -2.53 -11.48
N GLY A 130 -28.70 -3.32 -12.55
CA GLY A 130 -27.46 -4.05 -12.86
C GLY A 130 -27.10 -5.10 -11.82
N LEU A 131 -28.11 -5.66 -11.12
CA LEU A 131 -27.92 -6.57 -10.00
C LEU A 131 -28.18 -8.02 -10.42
N PRO A 132 -27.47 -8.99 -9.84
CA PRO A 132 -27.82 -10.39 -10.06
C PRO A 132 -29.21 -10.67 -9.47
N LEU A 133 -30.01 -11.47 -10.17
CA LEU A 133 -31.37 -11.84 -9.74
C LEU A 133 -31.40 -12.43 -8.32
N ALA A 134 -30.33 -13.14 -7.94
CA ALA A 134 -30.16 -13.67 -6.59
C ALA A 134 -30.07 -12.57 -5.51
N ALA A 135 -29.45 -11.42 -5.80
CA ALA A 135 -29.40 -10.30 -4.87
C ALA A 135 -30.78 -9.65 -4.67
N VAL A 136 -31.55 -9.49 -5.75
CA VAL A 136 -32.93 -8.97 -5.67
C VAL A 136 -33.82 -9.91 -4.85
N ARG A 137 -33.67 -11.23 -5.03
CA ARG A 137 -34.39 -12.24 -4.23
C ARG A 137 -33.98 -12.23 -2.75
N LYS A 138 -32.71 -11.96 -2.43
CA LYS A 138 -32.27 -11.80 -1.04
C LYS A 138 -32.93 -10.62 -0.35
N VAL A 139 -33.12 -9.52 -1.08
CA VAL A 139 -33.83 -8.34 -0.55
C VAL A 139 -35.29 -8.65 -0.22
N LEU A 140 -35.94 -9.53 -1.00
CA LEU A 140 -37.29 -10.04 -0.67
C LEU A 140 -37.28 -10.88 0.61
N THR A 141 -36.33 -11.80 0.77
CA THR A 141 -36.25 -12.67 1.96
C THR A 141 -35.83 -11.92 3.22
N GLU A 142 -35.12 -10.79 3.11
CA GLU A 142 -34.77 -9.90 4.24
C GLU A 142 -35.89 -8.91 4.60
N ALA A 143 -37.03 -8.93 3.90
CA ALA A 143 -38.15 -8.03 4.13
C ALA A 143 -39.42 -8.74 4.64
N ALA A 144 -39.43 -10.07 4.64
CA ALA A 144 -40.41 -10.91 5.33
C ALA A 144 -39.94 -11.17 6.77
#